data_AF-A0A8F2DEW1-F1
#
_entry.id   AF-A0A8F2DEW1-F1
#
_cell.length_a   1.000
_cell.length_b   1.000
_cell.length_c   1.000
_cell.angle_alpha   90.00
_cell.angle_beta   90.00
_cell.angle_gamma   90.00
#
_symmetry.space_group_name_H-M   'P 1'
#
loop_
_entity.id
_entity.type
_entity.pdbx_description
1 polymer ?
#
loop_
_entity_poly.entity_id
_entity_poly.type
_entity_poly.pdbx_seq_one_letter_code
_entity_poly.pdbx_strand_id
1 'polypeptide(L)'
;MVQIKSELVLSELSEKNNGVIKIKDLTDLGVPKSSIYYFFKKYNYEKVGSGIYISKDAWFDRMKILQKRLKNAIFSHDTALFLFNMTDVAPSTYSMTVINGYNTRHLKNDSVRIFRTSKHLFDLGITEIETPFGNKVKVYNVERTICDLLRNRNKLDIRFIQEGLKNFIRTKNIDYRLLEEYSRKFRVSKILNTYLEILL
;
A
#
# COMPACT_ATOMS: atom_id res chain seq x y z
N MET A 1 -33.09 5.70 19.38
CA MET A 1 -32.63 6.40 18.15
C MET A 1 -31.10 6.40 17.99
N VAL A 2 -30.31 6.78 19.00
CA VAL A 2 -28.83 6.83 18.89
C VAL A 2 -28.20 5.46 18.58
N GLN A 3 -28.63 4.39 19.27
CA GLN A 3 -28.11 3.03 19.08
C GLN A 3 -28.29 2.51 17.63
N ILE A 4 -29.47 2.74 17.05
CA ILE A 4 -29.83 2.30 15.68
C ILE A 4 -28.98 3.05 14.64
N LYS A 5 -28.79 4.36 14.83
CA LYS A 5 -27.95 5.16 13.93
C LYS A 5 -26.49 4.70 13.95
N SER A 6 -25.95 4.37 15.13
CA SER A 6 -24.58 3.86 15.25
C SER A 6 -24.41 2.51 14.56
N GLU A 7 -25.37 1.59 14.71
CA GLU A 7 -25.31 0.25 14.11
C GLU A 7 -25.39 0.28 12.58
N LEU A 8 -26.18 1.22 12.00
CA LEU A 8 -26.23 1.44 10.56
C LEU A 8 -24.86 1.89 10.01
N VAL A 9 -24.27 2.94 10.61
CA VAL A 9 -22.95 3.46 10.21
C VAL A 9 -21.87 2.38 10.33
N LEU A 10 -21.94 1.55 11.37
CA LEU A 10 -21.02 0.42 11.57
C LEU A 10 -21.13 -0.63 10.47
N SER A 11 -22.35 -0.99 10.08
CA SER A 11 -22.61 -2.00 9.04
C SER A 11 -22.18 -1.49 7.67
N GLU A 12 -22.55 -0.27 7.31
CA GLU A 12 -22.14 0.38 6.05
C GLU A 12 -20.62 0.48 5.94
N LEU A 13 -19.93 0.89 7.02
CA LEU A 13 -18.48 0.99 7.02
C LEU A 13 -17.81 -0.38 6.93
N SER A 14 -18.41 -1.41 7.54
CA SER A 14 -17.91 -2.78 7.46
C SER A 14 -17.96 -3.30 6.04
N GLU A 15 -19.13 -3.23 5.40
CA GLU A 15 -19.35 -3.67 4.01
C GLU A 15 -18.40 -2.95 3.06
N LYS A 16 -18.31 -1.62 3.18
CA LYS A 16 -17.42 -0.80 2.35
C LYS A 16 -15.94 -1.16 2.49
N ASN A 17 -15.52 -1.70 3.63
CA ASN A 17 -14.13 -2.07 3.89
C ASN A 17 -13.92 -3.59 3.93
N ASN A 18 -14.82 -4.37 3.34
CA ASN A 18 -14.75 -5.83 3.31
C ASN A 18 -14.49 -6.41 4.72
N GLY A 19 -15.21 -5.92 5.73
CA GLY A 19 -15.10 -6.40 7.11
C GLY A 19 -13.93 -5.84 7.92
N VAL A 20 -13.02 -5.04 7.33
CA VAL A 20 -11.84 -4.50 8.02
C VAL A 20 -12.12 -3.09 8.57
N ILE A 21 -12.25 -2.99 9.89
CA ILE A 21 -12.61 -1.76 10.59
C ILE A 21 -11.46 -1.25 11.45
N LYS A 22 -11.25 0.07 11.44
CA LYS A 22 -10.41 0.76 12.42
C LYS A 22 -11.30 1.57 13.36
N ILE A 23 -11.16 1.38 14.67
CA ILE A 23 -11.94 2.10 15.69
C ILE A 23 -11.89 3.61 15.45
N LYS A 24 -10.72 4.13 15.06
CA LYS A 24 -10.54 5.57 14.82
C LYS A 24 -11.47 6.10 13.72
N ASP A 25 -11.68 5.34 12.64
CA ASP A 25 -12.54 5.77 11.53
C ASP A 25 -14.00 5.95 12.00
N LEU A 26 -14.45 5.12 12.93
CA LEU A 26 -15.79 5.20 13.51
C LEU A 26 -15.91 6.31 14.55
N THR A 27 -14.89 6.48 15.40
CA THR A 27 -14.89 7.58 16.38
C THR A 27 -14.80 8.94 15.70
N ASP A 28 -14.09 9.04 14.57
CA ASP A 28 -14.01 10.27 13.76
C ASP A 28 -15.38 10.59 13.11
N LEU A 29 -16.27 9.60 12.95
CA LEU A 29 -17.67 9.75 12.54
C LEU A 29 -18.63 9.99 13.72
N GLY A 30 -18.12 10.17 14.94
CA GLY A 30 -18.91 10.40 16.15
C GLY A 30 -19.57 9.16 16.75
N VAL A 31 -19.19 7.95 16.32
CA VAL A 31 -19.73 6.70 16.89
C VAL A 31 -19.11 6.47 18.28
N PRO A 32 -19.92 6.31 19.35
CA PRO A 32 -19.39 6.04 20.69
C PRO A 32 -18.66 4.69 20.77
N LYS A 33 -17.52 4.64 21.47
CA LYS A 33 -16.75 3.39 21.65
C LYS A 33 -17.57 2.25 22.25
N SER A 34 -18.52 2.55 23.14
CA SER A 34 -19.43 1.54 23.71
C SER A 34 -20.26 0.84 22.62
N SER A 35 -20.82 1.60 21.69
CA SER A 35 -21.55 1.06 20.53
C SER A 35 -20.65 0.24 19.61
N ILE A 36 -19.41 0.69 19.37
CA ILE A 36 -18.42 -0.03 18.56
C ILE A 36 -18.09 -1.39 19.19
N TYR A 37 -17.74 -1.43 20.48
CA TYR A 37 -17.40 -2.68 21.17
C TYR A 37 -18.60 -3.61 21.32
N TYR A 38 -19.80 -3.07 21.53
CA TYR A 38 -21.02 -3.84 21.51
C TYR A 38 -21.23 -4.53 20.16
N PHE A 39 -21.08 -3.79 19.05
CA PHE A 39 -21.17 -4.31 17.69
C PHE A 39 -20.12 -5.39 17.42
N PHE A 40 -18.85 -5.14 17.77
CA PHE A 40 -17.79 -6.13 17.63
C PHE A 40 -18.08 -7.41 18.40
N LYS A 41 -18.61 -7.31 19.62
CA LYS A 41 -19.01 -8.48 20.40
C LYS A 41 -20.21 -9.20 19.77
N LYS A 42 -21.24 -8.45 19.34
CA LYS A 42 -22.48 -8.99 18.76
C LYS A 42 -22.22 -9.78 17.49
N TYR A 43 -21.31 -9.29 16.64
CA TYR A 43 -21.00 -9.88 15.33
C TYR A 43 -19.64 -10.58 15.29
N ASN A 44 -19.06 -10.90 16.45
CA ASN A 44 -17.82 -11.68 16.60
C ASN A 44 -16.62 -11.14 15.78
N TYR A 45 -16.35 -9.84 15.88
CA TYR A 45 -15.16 -9.25 15.27
C TYR A 45 -13.89 -9.60 16.05
N GLU A 46 -12.83 -9.91 15.32
CA GLU A 46 -11.54 -10.29 15.89
C GLU A 46 -10.54 -9.14 15.79
N LYS A 47 -9.78 -8.92 16.86
CA LYS A 47 -8.75 -7.88 16.91
C LYS A 47 -7.48 -8.36 16.20
N VAL A 48 -7.15 -7.74 15.08
CA VAL A 48 -5.99 -8.08 14.26
C VAL A 48 -4.85 -7.06 14.34
N GLY A 49 -5.07 -5.94 15.03
CA GLY A 49 -4.05 -4.92 15.22
C GLY A 49 -4.48 -3.83 16.19
N SER A 50 -3.63 -2.82 16.35
CA SER A 50 -3.92 -1.68 17.24
C SER A 50 -5.14 -0.91 16.76
N GLY A 51 -6.27 -1.14 17.42
CA GLY A 51 -7.57 -0.57 17.05
C GLY A 51 -8.12 -1.05 15.71
N ILE A 52 -7.63 -2.16 15.17
CA ILE A 52 -8.09 -2.76 13.90
C ILE A 52 -8.77 -4.09 14.20
N TYR A 53 -9.97 -4.26 13.65
CA TYR A 53 -10.81 -5.43 13.82
C TYR A 53 -11.28 -5.95 12.46
N ILE A 54 -11.46 -7.26 12.36
CA ILE A 54 -11.96 -7.93 11.16
C ILE A 54 -13.25 -8.69 11.50
N SER A 55 -14.25 -8.67 10.61
CA SER A 55 -15.44 -9.51 10.76
C SER A 55 -15.08 -10.99 10.58
N LYS A 56 -15.84 -11.90 11.20
CA LYS A 56 -15.64 -13.35 11.08
C LYS A 56 -15.63 -13.86 9.63
N ASP A 57 -16.42 -13.23 8.76
CA ASP A 57 -16.56 -13.63 7.36
C ASP A 57 -15.54 -12.99 6.42
N ALA A 58 -14.66 -12.10 6.93
CA ALA A 58 -13.67 -11.41 6.12
C ALA A 58 -12.33 -12.16 6.10
N TRP A 59 -11.76 -12.28 4.90
CA TRP A 59 -10.44 -12.87 4.72
C TRP A 59 -9.35 -11.97 5.31
N PHE A 60 -8.38 -12.59 5.98
CA PHE A 60 -7.23 -11.89 6.53
C PHE A 60 -6.31 -11.37 5.40
N ASP A 61 -6.51 -10.12 5.01
CA ASP A 61 -5.64 -9.43 4.07
C ASP A 61 -4.61 -8.57 4.80
N ARG A 62 -3.37 -9.08 4.87
CA ARG A 62 -2.26 -8.40 5.53
C ARG A 62 -1.93 -7.04 4.90
N MET A 63 -2.06 -6.89 3.58
CA MET A 63 -1.77 -5.63 2.90
C MET A 63 -2.80 -4.56 3.26
N LYS A 64 -4.09 -4.92 3.25
CA LYS A 64 -5.18 -4.01 3.65
C LYS A 64 -5.02 -3.57 5.11
N ILE A 65 -4.80 -4.53 6.01
CA ILE A 65 -4.59 -4.26 7.44
C ILE A 65 -3.38 -3.36 7.65
N LEU A 66 -2.27 -3.64 6.97
CA LEU A 66 -1.05 -2.86 7.10
C LEU A 66 -1.24 -1.41 6.66
N GLN A 67 -1.87 -1.16 5.51
CA GLN A 67 -2.12 0.20 5.04
C GLN A 67 -3.15 0.94 5.90
N LYS A 68 -4.15 0.24 6.44
CA LYS A 68 -5.10 0.81 7.41
C LYS A 68 -4.39 1.23 8.71
N ARG A 69 -3.40 0.45 9.15
CA ARG A 69 -2.53 0.79 10.29
C ARG A 69 -1.66 2.00 9.95
N LEU A 70 -1.06 2.00 8.76
CA LEU A 70 -0.13 3.01 8.24
C LEU A 70 -0.78 3.96 7.24
N LYS A 71 -1.67 4.83 7.73
CA LYS A 71 -2.50 5.73 6.89
C LYS A 71 -1.73 6.56 5.84
N ASN A 72 -0.46 6.86 6.12
CA ASN A 72 0.40 7.71 5.26
C ASN A 72 1.54 6.91 4.61
N ALA A 73 1.36 5.60 4.42
CA ALA A 73 2.31 4.73 3.74
C ALA A 73 1.69 4.19 2.45
N ILE A 74 2.47 4.23 1.37
CA ILE A 74 2.07 3.78 0.03
C ILE A 74 2.90 2.54 -0.33
N PHE A 75 2.27 1.47 -0.82
CA PHE A 75 3.01 0.31 -1.30
C PHE A 75 3.92 0.69 -2.48
N SER A 76 5.15 0.19 -2.49
CA SER A 76 6.19 0.63 -3.43
C SER A 76 7.21 -0.47 -3.75
N HIS A 77 8.14 -0.18 -4.68
CA HIS A 77 9.25 -1.07 -5.05
C HIS A 77 8.78 -2.49 -5.42
N ASP A 78 9.42 -3.53 -4.88
CA ASP A 78 9.12 -4.95 -5.08
C ASP A 78 7.67 -5.32 -4.73
N THR A 79 7.05 -4.66 -3.74
CA THR A 79 5.64 -4.90 -3.44
C THR A 79 4.70 -4.30 -4.47
N ALA A 80 5.06 -3.14 -5.05
CA ALA A 80 4.30 -2.59 -6.17
C ALA A 80 4.45 -3.47 -7.42
N LEU A 81 5.68 -3.96 -7.72
CA LEU A 81 5.88 -4.91 -8.81
C LEU A 81 4.97 -6.13 -8.67
N PHE A 82 4.91 -6.73 -7.47
CA PHE A 82 4.04 -7.87 -7.21
C PHE A 82 2.57 -7.52 -7.46
N LEU A 83 2.08 -6.38 -6.96
CA LEU A 83 0.69 -5.95 -7.15
C LEU A 83 0.34 -5.70 -8.62
N PHE A 84 1.28 -5.22 -9.44
CA PHE A 84 1.10 -5.06 -10.89
C PHE A 84 1.38 -6.32 -11.70
N ASN A 85 1.58 -7.48 -11.06
CA ASN A 85 1.97 -8.74 -11.71
C ASN A 85 3.23 -8.60 -12.58
N MET A 86 4.18 -7.77 -12.14
CA MET A 86 5.48 -7.55 -12.79
C MET A 86 6.60 -8.37 -12.15
N THR A 87 6.28 -9.24 -11.19
CA THR A 87 7.15 -10.28 -10.64
C THR A 87 6.27 -11.39 -10.10
N ASP A 88 6.70 -12.64 -10.28
CA ASP A 88 6.02 -13.82 -9.71
C ASP A 88 6.47 -14.07 -8.26
N VAL A 89 7.45 -13.30 -7.77
CA VAL A 89 7.98 -13.44 -6.42
C VAL A 89 7.07 -12.71 -5.43
N ALA A 90 6.29 -13.48 -4.67
CA ALA A 90 5.51 -12.94 -3.57
C ALA A 90 6.45 -12.34 -2.49
N PRO A 91 6.28 -11.07 -2.10
CA PRO A 91 7.18 -10.42 -1.16
C PRO A 91 6.97 -10.96 0.27
N SER A 92 8.02 -11.53 0.87
CA SER A 92 8.03 -11.94 2.28
C SER A 92 8.03 -10.75 3.25
N THR A 93 8.47 -9.60 2.76
CA THR A 93 8.49 -8.30 3.45
C THR A 93 7.87 -7.26 2.53
N TYR A 94 6.86 -6.52 3.02
CA TYR A 94 6.21 -5.50 2.20
C TYR A 94 7.01 -4.20 2.20
N SER A 95 7.34 -3.70 1.02
CA SER A 95 7.94 -2.39 0.83
C SER A 95 6.87 -1.32 0.78
N MET A 96 7.04 -0.30 1.63
CA MET A 96 6.19 0.88 1.64
C MET A 96 7.02 2.15 1.72
N THR A 97 6.54 3.21 1.08
CA THR A 97 7.14 4.54 1.13
C THR A 97 6.33 5.46 2.03
N VAL A 98 7.02 6.23 2.86
CA VAL A 98 6.45 7.28 3.72
C VAL A 98 7.15 8.62 3.49
N ILE A 99 6.51 9.71 3.91
CA ILE A 99 7.16 11.03 3.94
C ILE A 99 8.28 11.04 4.99
N ASN A 100 9.36 11.77 4.72
CA ASN A 100 10.41 12.05 5.71
C ASN A 100 9.81 12.53 7.05
N GLY A 101 10.36 12.04 8.16
CA GLY A 101 9.87 12.36 9.52
C GLY A 101 8.71 11.49 10.01
N TYR A 102 8.13 10.62 9.18
CA TYR A 102 7.12 9.67 9.64
C TYR A 102 7.68 8.71 10.70
N ASN A 103 7.00 8.59 11.83
CA ASN A 103 7.41 7.75 12.95
C ASN A 103 7.17 6.27 12.64
N THR A 104 8.26 5.51 12.46
CA THR A 104 8.23 4.07 12.18
C THR A 104 8.66 3.21 13.36
N ARG A 105 8.80 3.76 14.58
CA ARG A 105 9.31 2.99 15.74
C ARG A 105 8.42 1.80 16.10
N HIS A 106 7.12 1.93 15.86
CA HIS A 106 6.13 0.88 16.11
C HIS A 106 6.16 -0.26 15.07
N LEU A 107 6.96 -0.12 14.01
CA LEU A 107 7.04 -1.09 12.90
C LEU A 107 8.17 -2.11 13.03
N LYS A 108 8.95 -2.08 14.13
CA LYS A 108 10.17 -2.91 14.27
C LYS A 108 9.92 -4.43 14.09
N ASN A 109 8.71 -4.89 14.40
CA ASN A 109 8.35 -6.32 14.34
C ASN A 109 7.42 -6.65 13.17
N ASP A 110 7.08 -5.65 12.36
CA ASP A 110 6.30 -5.88 11.15
C ASP A 110 7.28 -6.21 10.03
N SER A 111 7.05 -7.30 9.28
CA SER A 111 7.83 -7.64 8.07
C SER A 111 7.57 -6.59 6.97
N VAL A 112 8.06 -5.38 7.19
CA VAL A 112 7.80 -4.18 6.39
C VAL A 112 9.10 -3.40 6.22
N ARG A 113 9.48 -3.15 4.97
CA ARG A 113 10.62 -2.33 4.60
C ARG A 113 10.14 -0.91 4.31
N ILE A 114 10.64 0.08 5.05
CA ILE A 114 10.23 1.47 4.87
C ILE A 114 11.24 2.27 4.06
N PHE A 115 10.78 2.80 2.94
CA PHE A 115 11.46 3.83 2.16
C PHE A 115 10.94 5.21 2.55
N ARG A 116 11.79 6.23 2.42
CA ARG A 116 11.46 7.60 2.77
C ARG A 116 11.68 8.52 1.58
N THR A 117 10.75 9.43 1.38
CA THR A 117 10.83 10.42 0.30
C THR A 117 10.44 11.82 0.79
N SER A 118 10.84 12.84 0.04
CA SER A 118 10.46 14.22 0.29
C SER A 118 8.97 14.42 0.03
N LYS A 119 8.37 15.41 0.69
CA LYS A 119 6.94 15.72 0.53
C LYS A 119 6.54 15.96 -0.93
N HIS A 120 7.35 16.72 -1.69
CA HIS A 120 7.08 17.03 -3.10
C HIS A 120 7.18 15.83 -4.05
N LEU A 121 7.80 14.73 -3.62
CA LEU A 121 7.86 13.48 -4.38
C LEU A 121 6.84 12.45 -3.89
N PHE A 122 6.26 12.64 -2.71
CA PHE A 122 5.40 11.62 -2.10
C PHE A 122 4.10 11.43 -2.86
N ASP A 123 3.47 12.51 -3.31
CA ASP A 123 2.16 12.41 -3.98
C ASP A 123 2.25 11.94 -5.45
N LEU A 124 3.47 11.90 -6.02
CA LEU A 124 3.67 11.55 -7.43
C LEU A 124 3.43 10.06 -7.68
N GLY A 125 2.46 9.78 -8.56
CA GLY A 125 2.17 8.44 -9.05
C GLY A 125 1.34 7.59 -8.09
N ILE A 126 0.72 8.16 -7.03
CA ILE A 126 -0.18 7.37 -6.18
C ILE A 126 -1.41 6.93 -6.99
N THR A 127 -1.70 5.64 -6.97
CA THR A 127 -2.89 5.02 -7.55
C THR A 127 -3.46 3.96 -6.59
N GLU A 128 -4.55 3.31 -6.96
CA GLU A 128 -5.14 2.19 -6.22
C GLU A 128 -5.12 0.92 -7.07
N ILE A 129 -4.92 -0.22 -6.41
CA ILE A 129 -4.98 -1.56 -7.00
C ILE A 129 -5.60 -2.53 -6.02
N GLU A 130 -6.17 -3.62 -6.52
CA GLU A 130 -6.67 -4.70 -5.69
C GLU A 130 -5.55 -5.63 -5.26
N THR A 131 -5.55 -6.02 -4.00
CA THR A 131 -4.72 -7.11 -3.49
C THR A 131 -5.22 -8.44 -4.05
N PRO A 132 -4.45 -9.54 -3.90
CA PRO A 132 -4.94 -10.89 -4.23
C PRO A 132 -6.24 -11.30 -3.51
N PHE A 133 -6.62 -10.60 -2.44
CA PHE A 133 -7.87 -10.81 -1.70
C PHE A 133 -8.99 -9.84 -2.11
N GLY A 134 -8.83 -9.09 -3.20
CA GLY A 134 -9.85 -8.17 -3.73
C GLY A 134 -9.99 -6.86 -2.94
N ASN A 135 -9.08 -6.53 -2.03
CA ASN A 135 -9.13 -5.27 -1.29
C ASN A 135 -8.37 -4.18 -2.03
N LYS A 136 -8.98 -3.01 -2.19
CA LYS A 136 -8.26 -1.83 -2.72
C LYS A 136 -7.23 -1.32 -1.71
N VAL A 137 -6.01 -1.12 -2.21
CA VAL A 137 -4.88 -0.52 -1.50
C VAL A 137 -4.19 0.53 -2.36
N LYS A 138 -3.61 1.55 -1.72
CA LYS A 138 -2.79 2.56 -2.39
C LYS A 138 -1.39 2.03 -2.71
N VAL A 139 -0.96 2.25 -3.94
CA VAL A 139 0.34 1.83 -4.46
C VAL A 139 0.87 2.95 -5.37
N TYR A 140 2.18 2.99 -5.61
CA TYR A 140 2.70 3.84 -6.68
C TYR A 140 2.51 3.17 -8.04
N ASN A 141 2.16 3.93 -9.08
CA ASN A 141 2.03 3.44 -10.45
C ASN A 141 3.34 2.86 -10.99
N VAL A 142 3.26 2.25 -12.17
CA VAL A 142 4.37 1.50 -12.76
C VAL A 142 5.57 2.39 -13.03
N GLU A 143 5.38 3.56 -13.63
CA GLU A 143 6.45 4.51 -13.97
C GLU A 143 7.21 4.98 -12.72
N ARG A 144 6.46 5.28 -11.65
CA ARG A 144 7.05 5.66 -10.36
C ARG A 144 7.79 4.47 -9.74
N THR A 145 7.21 3.28 -9.82
CA THR A 145 7.81 2.06 -9.29
C THR A 145 9.17 1.80 -9.92
N ILE A 146 9.31 1.94 -11.25
CA ILE A 146 10.62 1.81 -11.93
C ILE A 146 11.62 2.84 -11.42
N CYS A 147 11.21 4.09 -11.25
CA CYS A 147 12.08 5.14 -10.72
C CYS A 147 12.56 4.82 -9.29
N ASP A 148 11.65 4.36 -8.43
CA ASP A 148 11.94 3.96 -7.05
C ASP A 148 12.92 2.77 -7.00
N LEU A 149 12.71 1.73 -7.83
CA LEU A 149 13.62 0.58 -7.96
C LEU A 149 15.04 1.03 -8.32
N LEU A 150 15.21 1.85 -9.35
CA LEU A 150 16.53 2.32 -9.81
C LEU A 150 17.22 3.21 -8.77
N ARG A 151 16.44 4.09 -8.13
CA ARG A 151 16.94 5.01 -7.09
C ARG A 151 17.43 4.25 -5.86
N ASN A 152 16.76 3.16 -5.51
CA ASN A 152 17.04 2.38 -4.31
C ASN A 152 17.59 0.97 -4.58
N ARG A 153 18.15 0.74 -5.77
CA ARG A 153 18.65 -0.56 -6.24
C ARG A 153 19.60 -1.27 -5.26
N ASN A 154 20.45 -0.53 -4.56
CA ASN A 154 21.40 -1.10 -3.58
C ASN A 154 20.72 -1.63 -2.30
N LYS A 155 19.43 -1.39 -2.11
CA LYS A 155 18.63 -1.84 -0.96
C LYS A 155 17.66 -2.97 -1.30
N LEU A 156 17.68 -3.43 -2.55
CA LEU A 156 16.78 -4.42 -3.10
C LEU A 156 17.57 -5.61 -3.62
N ASP A 157 16.92 -6.76 -3.69
CA ASP A 157 17.45 -7.90 -4.45
C ASP A 157 17.52 -7.50 -5.94
N ILE A 158 18.65 -7.76 -6.58
CA ILE A 158 18.90 -7.43 -7.98
C ILE A 158 17.86 -8.07 -8.90
N ARG A 159 17.28 -9.21 -8.53
CA ARG A 159 16.22 -9.89 -9.28
C ARG A 159 15.00 -8.99 -9.49
N PHE A 160 14.57 -8.25 -8.46
CA PHE A 160 13.45 -7.32 -8.60
C PHE A 160 13.75 -6.17 -9.56
N ILE A 161 15.01 -5.72 -9.64
CA ILE A 161 15.42 -4.69 -10.59
C ILE A 161 15.36 -5.25 -12.02
N GLN A 162 15.94 -6.43 -12.24
CA GLN A 162 15.99 -7.08 -13.55
C GLN A 162 14.61 -7.47 -14.06
N GLU A 163 13.81 -8.17 -13.25
CA GLU A 163 12.44 -8.56 -13.59
C GLU A 163 11.55 -7.34 -13.78
N GLY A 164 11.62 -6.36 -12.87
CA GLY A 164 10.83 -5.14 -12.94
C GLY A 164 11.07 -4.38 -14.23
N LEU A 165 12.32 -4.18 -14.63
CA LEU A 165 12.66 -3.50 -15.88
C LEU A 165 12.30 -4.32 -17.12
N LYS A 166 12.54 -5.63 -17.11
CA LYS A 166 12.21 -6.52 -18.24
C LYS A 166 10.70 -6.59 -18.47
N ASN A 167 9.93 -6.72 -17.39
CA ASN A 167 8.46 -6.77 -17.46
C ASN A 167 7.89 -5.40 -17.78
N PHE A 168 8.48 -4.32 -17.30
CA PHE A 168 8.11 -2.96 -17.69
C PHE A 168 8.13 -2.74 -19.20
N ILE A 169 9.20 -3.14 -19.89
CA ILE A 169 9.32 -2.99 -21.35
C ILE A 169 8.24 -3.81 -22.08
N ARG A 170 7.80 -4.92 -21.50
CA ARG A 170 6.77 -5.81 -22.06
C ARG A 170 5.35 -5.34 -21.74
N THR A 171 5.18 -4.48 -20.74
CA THR A 171 3.88 -3.95 -20.32
C THR A 171 3.31 -3.08 -21.43
N LYS A 172 2.07 -3.36 -21.83
CA LYS A 172 1.32 -2.52 -22.76
C LYS A 172 0.81 -1.28 -22.04
N ASN A 173 0.68 -0.15 -22.75
CA ASN A 173 0.13 1.11 -22.24
C ASN A 173 0.97 1.81 -21.15
N ILE A 174 2.30 1.65 -21.19
CA ILE A 174 3.20 2.48 -20.37
C ILE A 174 3.19 3.92 -20.86
N ASP A 175 3.11 4.88 -19.93
CA ASP A 175 3.28 6.30 -20.23
C ASP A 175 4.77 6.67 -20.16
N TYR A 176 5.45 6.59 -21.30
CA TYR A 176 6.87 6.95 -21.40
C TYR A 176 7.14 8.42 -21.11
N ARG A 177 6.18 9.34 -21.34
CA ARG A 177 6.35 10.76 -21.02
C ARG A 177 6.35 10.94 -19.51
N LEU A 178 5.45 10.26 -18.81
CA LEU A 178 5.38 10.26 -17.36
C LEU A 178 6.61 9.60 -16.73
N LEU A 179 7.08 8.48 -17.30
CA LEU A 179 8.34 7.84 -16.89
C LEU A 179 9.51 8.81 -17.02
N GLU A 180 9.61 9.52 -18.14
CA GLU A 180 10.68 10.48 -18.35
C GLU A 180 10.62 11.61 -17.33
N GLU A 181 9.43 12.19 -17.10
CA GLU A 181 9.20 13.23 -16.09
C GLU A 181 9.63 12.76 -14.69
N TYR A 182 9.18 11.57 -14.28
CA TYR A 182 9.55 10.99 -12.99
C TYR A 182 11.04 10.72 -12.94
N SER A 183 11.66 10.16 -13.98
CA SER A 183 13.09 9.86 -13.99
C SER A 183 13.93 11.10 -13.69
N ARG A 184 13.53 12.28 -14.22
CA ARG A 184 14.20 13.56 -13.95
C ARG A 184 13.99 14.01 -12.51
N LYS A 185 12.73 13.99 -12.01
CA LYS A 185 12.39 14.35 -10.63
C LYS A 185 13.08 13.47 -9.59
N PHE A 186 13.19 12.17 -9.87
CA PHE A 186 13.86 11.18 -9.01
C PHE A 186 15.37 11.10 -9.23
N ARG A 187 15.91 11.84 -10.21
CA ARG A 187 17.34 11.89 -10.59
C ARG A 187 17.89 10.52 -10.99
N VAL A 188 17.11 9.75 -11.73
CA VAL A 188 17.44 8.41 -12.23
C VAL A 188 17.47 8.32 -13.76
N SER A 189 17.30 9.43 -14.50
CA SER A 189 17.29 9.42 -15.97
C SER A 189 18.52 8.73 -16.58
N LYS A 190 19.73 9.06 -16.10
CA LYS A 190 20.97 8.46 -16.64
C LYS A 190 20.99 6.94 -16.49
N ILE A 191 20.68 6.45 -15.29
CA ILE A 191 20.70 5.01 -15.03
C ILE A 191 19.55 4.29 -15.76
N LEU A 192 18.37 4.92 -15.85
CA LEU A 192 17.26 4.39 -16.61
C LEU A 192 17.65 4.18 -18.08
N ASN A 193 18.26 5.18 -18.71
CA ASN A 193 18.69 5.08 -20.11
C ASN A 193 19.70 3.95 -20.31
N THR A 194 20.69 3.80 -19.41
CA THR A 194 21.64 2.68 -19.47
C THR A 194 20.95 1.33 -19.43
N TYR A 195 19.92 1.15 -18.60
CA TYR A 195 19.16 -0.10 -18.56
C TYR A 195 18.30 -0.30 -19.82
N LEU A 196 17.64 0.74 -20.31
CA LEU A 196 16.82 0.66 -21.51
C LEU A 196 17.66 0.35 -22.75
N GLU A 197 18.86 0.93 -22.89
CA GLU A 197 19.81 0.64 -23.98
C GLU A 197 20.29 -0.82 -24.00
N ILE A 198 20.35 -1.48 -22.84
CA ILE A 198 20.78 -2.89 -22.73
C ILE A 198 19.63 -3.86 -23.01
N LEU A 199 18.38 -3.44 -22.73
CA LEU A 199 17.20 -4.29 -22.82
C LEU A 199 16.43 -4.15 -24.14
N LEU A 200 16.73 -3.12 -24.94
CA LEU A 200 16.24 -2.88 -26.30
C LEU A 200 17.24 -3.39 -27.33
#